data_AF-A0A9P7EHY3-F1
#
_entry.id   AF-A0A9P7EHY3-F1
#
_cell.length_a   1.000
_cell.length_b   1.000
_cell.length_c   1.000
_cell.angle_alpha   90.00
_cell.angle_beta   90.00
_cell.angle_gamma   90.00
#
_symmetry.space_group_name_H-M   'P 1'
#
loop_
_entity.id
_entity.type
_entity.pdbx_description
1 polymer ?
#
loop_
_entity_poly.entity_id
_entity_poly.type
_entity_poly.pdbx_seq_one_letter_code
_entity_poly.pdbx_strand_id
1 'polypeptide(L)'
;MDNEDGTFLVDAYCIEALSNNPKIPLTASHLLLWAMLHGGDYNLGGLLGCGSQVSQALLAGNLGDSLMQVMTSAMPAQLPGMLRTWHDCLCTVLVDGTLGRKYPALAVSIPGDFPSVDIMCLYLSPVTTWSDGTSSSSLPQFGPTQPDLMYLAAFCKACLS
;
A
#
# COMPACT_ATOMS: atom_id res chain seq x y z
N MET A 1 0.09 -23.28 21.66
CA MET A 1 0.73 -24.55 22.03
C MET A 1 2.19 -24.34 21.73
N ASP A 2 2.96 -24.05 22.78
CA ASP A 2 4.38 -23.74 22.67
C ASP A 2 5.14 -24.99 22.24
N ASN A 3 5.96 -24.89 21.20
CA ASN A 3 6.90 -25.95 20.86
C ASN A 3 8.02 -25.95 21.91
N GLU A 4 8.36 -27.13 22.45
CA GLU A 4 9.31 -27.36 23.55
C GLU A 4 10.76 -26.90 23.28
N ASP A 5 11.07 -26.35 22.09
CA ASP A 5 12.43 -25.99 21.66
C ASP A 5 12.71 -24.47 21.66
N GLY A 6 11.83 -23.67 22.28
CA GLY A 6 12.03 -22.22 22.44
C GLY A 6 12.13 -21.43 21.12
N THR A 7 11.71 -22.01 20.01
CA THR A 7 11.79 -21.40 18.68
C THR A 7 10.55 -20.54 18.44
N PHE A 8 10.74 -19.24 18.27
CA PHE A 8 9.69 -18.32 17.84
C PHE A 8 9.60 -18.32 16.32
N LEU A 9 8.43 -18.65 15.79
CA LEU A 9 8.17 -18.57 14.36
C LEU A 9 7.67 -17.17 14.02
N VAL A 10 8.25 -16.58 12.97
CA VAL A 10 7.83 -15.30 12.39
C VAL A 10 7.68 -15.46 10.89
N ASP A 11 6.60 -14.90 10.33
CA ASP A 11 6.42 -14.82 8.89
C ASP A 11 7.18 -13.60 8.36
N ALA A 12 8.18 -13.85 7.52
CA ALA A 12 8.96 -12.81 6.87
C ALA A 12 8.54 -12.69 5.40
N TYR A 13 8.25 -11.46 4.97
CA TYR A 13 7.92 -11.14 3.58
C TYR A 13 9.00 -10.23 3.00
N CYS A 14 9.40 -10.50 1.76
CA CYS A 14 10.46 -9.80 1.07
C CYS A 14 9.90 -9.24 -0.24
N ILE A 15 10.03 -7.93 -0.45
CA ILE A 15 9.39 -7.26 -1.60
C ILE A 15 10.02 -7.69 -2.93
N GLU A 16 11.30 -8.04 -2.93
CA GLU A 16 12.01 -8.59 -4.09
C GLU A 16 11.43 -9.97 -4.47
N ALA A 17 11.12 -10.82 -3.49
CA ALA A 17 10.50 -12.11 -3.72
C ALA A 17 9.06 -11.97 -4.23
N LEU A 18 8.30 -11.02 -3.68
CA LEU A 18 6.92 -10.72 -4.08
C LEU A 18 6.84 -10.10 -5.48
N SER A 19 7.78 -9.22 -5.83
CA SER A 19 7.85 -8.58 -7.14
C SER A 19 8.23 -9.55 -8.25
N ASN A 20 9.00 -10.60 -7.95
CA ASN A 20 9.40 -11.62 -8.91
C ASN A 20 8.38 -12.77 -9.07
N ASN A 21 7.19 -12.66 -8.46
CA ASN A 21 6.18 -13.70 -8.55
C ASN A 21 5.59 -13.77 -9.98
N PRO A 22 5.66 -14.93 -10.66
CA PRO A 22 5.30 -15.05 -12.07
C PRO A 22 3.79 -14.96 -12.34
N LYS A 23 2.94 -15.01 -11.30
CA LYS A 23 1.48 -14.88 -11.47
C LYS A 23 1.03 -13.41 -11.43
N ILE A 24 1.44 -12.70 -10.38
CA ILE A 24 1.14 -11.28 -10.19
C ILE A 24 2.36 -10.67 -9.48
N PRO A 25 3.20 -9.87 -10.16
CA PRO A 25 4.27 -9.15 -9.49
C PRO A 25 3.64 -8.15 -8.51
N LEU A 26 3.94 -8.27 -7.22
CA LEU A 26 3.42 -7.35 -6.21
C LEU A 26 4.45 -6.26 -5.91
N THR A 27 4.42 -5.20 -6.70
CA THR A 27 5.22 -3.97 -6.48
C THR A 27 4.41 -2.93 -5.70
N ALA A 28 5.05 -1.82 -5.31
CA ALA A 28 4.37 -0.70 -4.66
C ALA A 28 3.20 -0.13 -5.48
N SER A 29 3.32 -0.08 -6.82
CA SER A 29 2.25 0.38 -7.71
C SER A 29 1.04 -0.56 -7.73
N HIS A 30 1.29 -1.88 -7.66
CA HIS A 30 0.24 -2.88 -7.53
C HIS A 30 -0.48 -2.76 -6.19
N LEU A 31 0.26 -2.56 -5.09
CA LEU A 31 -0.31 -2.38 -3.77
C LEU A 31 -1.12 -1.07 -3.67
N LEU A 32 -0.64 0.01 -4.28
CA LEU A 32 -1.39 1.27 -4.35
C LEU A 32 -2.71 1.08 -5.10
N LEU A 33 -2.67 0.48 -6.30
CA LEU A 33 -3.88 0.21 -7.07
C LEU A 33 -4.84 -0.70 -6.30
N TRP A 34 -4.32 -1.73 -5.64
CA TRP A 34 -5.11 -2.62 -4.80
C TRP A 34 -5.84 -1.86 -3.68
N ALA A 35 -5.13 -1.00 -2.95
CA ALA A 35 -5.71 -0.18 -1.89
C ALA A 35 -6.78 0.78 -2.43
N MET A 36 -6.64 1.29 -3.65
CA MET A 36 -7.71 2.10 -4.27
C MET A 36 -8.93 1.25 -4.64
N LEU A 37 -8.72 0.04 -5.19
CA LEU A 37 -9.82 -0.81 -5.66
C LEU A 37 -10.59 -1.51 -4.54
N HIS A 38 -9.90 -2.01 -3.51
CA HIS A 38 -10.51 -2.79 -2.42
C HIS A 38 -10.62 -2.02 -1.11
N GLY A 39 -9.99 -0.86 -1.04
CA GLY A 39 -9.82 -0.14 0.19
C GLY A 39 -8.61 -0.62 1.00
N GLY A 40 -8.33 0.15 2.04
CA GLY A 40 -7.28 -0.09 3.02
C GLY A 40 -7.53 0.80 4.23
N ASP A 41 -6.50 1.00 5.06
CA ASP A 41 -6.65 1.71 6.34
C ASP A 41 -7.14 3.16 6.19
N TYR A 42 -6.83 3.81 5.06
CA TYR A 42 -7.24 5.19 4.79
C TYR A 42 -8.59 5.32 4.07
N ASN A 43 -9.10 4.22 3.51
CA ASN A 43 -10.39 4.17 2.84
C ASN A 43 -10.94 2.74 2.87
N LEU A 44 -11.90 2.47 3.75
CA LEU A 44 -12.47 1.13 3.90
C LEU A 44 -13.34 0.70 2.71
N GLY A 45 -13.84 1.66 1.92
CA GLY A 45 -14.86 1.38 0.90
C GLY A 45 -14.32 0.91 -0.45
N GLY A 46 -13.09 1.29 -0.79
CA GLY A 46 -12.52 1.04 -2.11
C GLY A 46 -13.45 1.45 -3.26
N LEU A 47 -13.41 0.69 -4.35
CA LEU A 47 -14.34 0.81 -5.47
C LEU A 47 -15.45 -0.25 -5.35
N LEU A 48 -16.66 0.20 -5.06
CA LEU A 48 -17.82 -0.68 -4.92
C LEU A 48 -18.06 -1.52 -6.19
N GLY A 49 -18.25 -2.82 -6.03
CA GLY A 49 -18.45 -3.76 -7.14
C GLY A 49 -17.17 -4.25 -7.82
N CYS A 50 -16.00 -3.77 -7.41
CA CYS A 50 -14.71 -4.29 -7.87
C CYS A 50 -14.36 -5.60 -7.15
N GLY A 51 -14.83 -6.73 -7.70
CA GLY A 51 -14.52 -8.06 -7.16
C GLY A 51 -13.08 -8.53 -7.43
N SER A 52 -12.68 -9.62 -6.76
CA SER A 52 -11.32 -10.19 -6.87
C SER A 52 -10.88 -10.54 -8.29
N GLN A 53 -11.79 -11.04 -9.13
CA GLN A 53 -11.47 -11.44 -10.51
C GLN A 53 -11.11 -10.23 -11.38
N VAL A 54 -11.89 -9.15 -11.32
CA VAL A 54 -11.62 -7.94 -12.11
C VAL A 54 -10.39 -7.23 -11.58
N SER A 55 -10.21 -7.14 -10.26
CA SER A 55 -9.01 -6.51 -9.69
C SER A 55 -7.73 -7.26 -10.05
N GLN A 56 -7.74 -8.59 -10.07
CA GLN A 56 -6.56 -9.37 -10.50
C GLN A 56 -6.21 -9.09 -11.97
N ALA A 57 -7.22 -8.98 -12.84
CA ALA A 57 -7.00 -8.66 -14.25
C ALA A 57 -6.47 -7.22 -14.42
N LEU A 58 -7.00 -6.26 -13.66
CA LEU A 58 -6.50 -4.87 -13.65
C LEU A 58 -5.06 -4.78 -13.13
N LEU A 59 -4.72 -5.55 -12.09
CA LEU A 59 -3.37 -5.62 -11.53
C LEU A 59 -2.36 -6.25 -12.49
N ALA A 60 -2.77 -7.19 -13.35
CA ALA A 60 -1.88 -7.76 -14.36
C ALA A 60 -1.54 -6.78 -15.50
N GLY A 61 -2.31 -5.70 -15.63
CA GLY A 61 -2.05 -4.61 -16.57
C GLY A 61 -1.10 -3.55 -16.01
N ASN A 62 -0.95 -2.44 -16.74
CA ASN A 62 -0.08 -1.32 -16.37
C ASN A 62 -0.82 -0.18 -15.64
N LEU A 63 -2.06 -0.41 -15.19
CA LEU A 63 -2.86 0.62 -14.52
C LEU A 63 -2.23 1.09 -13.20
N GLY A 64 -1.61 0.17 -12.44
CA GLY A 64 -0.91 0.54 -11.21
C GLY A 64 0.31 1.42 -11.48
N ASP A 65 1.15 1.00 -12.43
CA ASP A 65 2.37 1.74 -12.79
C ASP A 65 2.05 3.11 -13.37
N SER A 66 1.05 3.20 -14.25
CA SER A 66 0.59 4.48 -14.78
C SER A 66 0.01 5.39 -13.69
N LEU A 67 -0.73 4.86 -12.71
CA LEU A 67 -1.23 5.64 -11.58
C LEU A 67 -0.07 6.19 -10.73
N MET A 68 0.91 5.34 -10.43
CA MET A 68 2.12 5.73 -9.72
C MET A 68 2.88 6.83 -10.48
N GLN A 69 3.03 6.68 -11.79
CA GLN A 69 3.69 7.67 -12.65
C GLN A 69 2.97 9.02 -12.62
N VAL A 70 1.64 9.03 -12.68
CA VAL A 70 0.84 10.26 -12.56
C VAL A 70 1.12 10.94 -11.23
N MET A 71 1.13 10.20 -10.12
CA MET A 71 1.32 10.77 -8.79
C MET A 71 2.74 11.27 -8.52
N THR A 72 3.76 10.62 -9.09
CA THR A 72 5.17 10.99 -8.83
C THR A 72 5.73 12.01 -9.81
N SER A 73 5.15 12.13 -11.00
CA SER A 73 5.73 12.93 -12.10
C SER A 73 4.92 14.16 -12.47
N ALA A 74 3.64 14.25 -12.09
CA ALA A 74 2.79 15.36 -12.48
C ALA A 74 3.16 16.65 -11.73
N MET A 75 3.25 17.77 -12.47
CA MET A 75 3.17 19.09 -11.84
C MET A 75 1.76 19.29 -11.24
N PRO A 76 1.61 20.05 -10.14
CA PRO A 76 0.31 20.25 -9.49
C PRO A 76 -0.80 20.74 -10.45
N ALA A 77 -0.47 21.59 -11.42
CA ALA A 77 -1.41 22.10 -12.41
C ALA A 77 -1.84 21.04 -13.46
N GLN A 78 -1.04 19.98 -13.67
CA GLN A 78 -1.30 18.93 -14.64
C GLN A 78 -2.00 17.71 -14.02
N LEU A 79 -1.85 17.51 -12.71
CA LEU A 79 -2.35 16.35 -11.99
C LEU A 79 -3.84 16.05 -12.26
N PRO A 80 -4.78 17.02 -12.21
CA PRO A 80 -6.18 16.74 -12.50
C PRO A 80 -6.43 16.23 -13.91
N GLY A 81 -5.70 16.75 -14.90
CA GLY A 81 -5.81 16.31 -16.29
C GLY A 81 -5.24 14.91 -16.51
N MET A 82 -4.09 14.62 -15.90
CA MET A 82 -3.45 13.30 -15.99
C MET A 82 -4.27 12.22 -15.28
N LEU A 83 -4.88 12.54 -14.12
CA LEU A 83 -5.78 11.62 -13.42
C LEU A 83 -7.06 11.37 -14.21
N ARG A 84 -7.61 12.39 -14.88
CA ARG A 84 -8.75 12.19 -15.79
C ARG A 84 -8.40 11.22 -16.91
N THR A 85 -7.25 11.41 -17.57
CA THR A 85 -6.79 10.47 -18.60
C THR A 85 -6.63 9.05 -18.05
N TRP A 86 -6.04 8.91 -16.86
CA TRP A 86 -5.91 7.62 -16.20
C TRP A 86 -7.27 6.97 -15.91
N HIS A 87 -8.22 7.75 -15.40
CA HIS A 87 -9.58 7.30 -15.13
C HIS A 87 -10.30 6.85 -16.42
N ASP A 88 -10.14 7.59 -17.51
CA ASP A 88 -10.70 7.21 -18.81
C ASP A 88 -10.08 5.92 -19.36
N CYS A 89 -8.77 5.72 -19.14
CA CYS A 89 -8.10 4.45 -19.44
C CYS A 89 -8.67 3.28 -18.62
N LEU A 90 -8.87 3.46 -17.31
CA LEU A 90 -9.52 2.46 -16.46
C LEU A 90 -10.92 2.09 -16.97
N CYS A 91 -11.75 3.09 -17.25
CA CYS A 91 -13.09 2.88 -17.81
C CYS A 91 -13.05 2.16 -19.16
N THR A 92 -12.10 2.50 -20.03
CA THR A 92 -11.92 1.86 -21.34
C THR A 92 -11.57 0.37 -21.20
N VAL A 93 -10.58 0.05 -20.36
CA VAL A 93 -10.14 -1.33 -20.09
C VAL A 93 -11.28 -2.18 -19.50
N LEU A 94 -12.17 -1.58 -18.73
CA LEU A 94 -13.34 -2.29 -18.20
C LEU A 94 -14.38 -2.63 -19.28
N VAL A 95 -14.45 -1.92 -20.40
CA VAL A 95 -15.52 -2.10 -21.41
C VAL A 95 -15.05 -2.68 -22.74
N ASP A 96 -13.75 -2.61 -23.04
CA ASP A 96 -13.18 -3.07 -24.31
C ASP A 96 -13.06 -4.61 -24.38
N GLY A 97 -13.05 -5.30 -23.24
CA GLY A 97 -12.94 -6.76 -23.14
C GLY A 97 -11.51 -7.28 -23.04
N THR A 98 -10.51 -6.40 -22.89
CA THR A 98 -9.09 -6.77 -22.71
C THR A 98 -8.84 -7.57 -21.45
N LEU A 99 -9.70 -7.45 -20.43
CA LEU A 99 -9.67 -8.24 -19.19
C LEU A 99 -10.26 -9.66 -19.33
N GLY A 100 -10.50 -10.13 -20.56
CA GLY A 100 -11.14 -11.42 -20.86
C GLY A 100 -12.66 -11.41 -20.78
N ARG A 101 -13.26 -10.37 -20.20
CA ARG A 101 -14.70 -10.06 -20.24
C ARG A 101 -14.92 -8.56 -20.04
N LYS A 102 -16.14 -8.10 -20.29
CA LYS A 102 -16.55 -6.70 -20.09
C LYS A 102 -17.20 -6.51 -18.73
N TYR A 103 -17.02 -5.33 -18.16
CA TYR A 103 -17.54 -4.86 -16.88
C TYR A 103 -18.19 -3.46 -17.02
N PRO A 104 -19.15 -3.25 -17.94
CA PRO A 104 -19.73 -1.93 -18.19
C PRO A 104 -20.47 -1.34 -17.00
N ALA A 105 -21.13 -2.18 -16.19
CA ALA A 105 -21.79 -1.72 -14.97
C ALA A 105 -20.79 -1.16 -13.95
N LEU A 106 -19.60 -1.78 -13.84
CA LEU A 106 -18.54 -1.29 -12.97
C LEU A 106 -17.95 0.01 -13.51
N ALA A 107 -17.69 0.10 -14.83
CA ALA A 107 -17.17 1.33 -15.45
C ALA A 107 -18.08 2.54 -15.20
N VAL A 108 -19.40 2.35 -15.30
CA VAL A 108 -20.40 3.42 -15.05
C VAL A 108 -20.50 3.78 -13.57
N SER A 109 -20.22 2.85 -12.66
CA SER A 109 -20.31 3.10 -11.21
C SER A 109 -19.06 3.75 -10.62
N ILE A 110 -17.99 3.94 -11.39
CA ILE A 110 -16.77 4.61 -10.89
C ILE A 110 -17.08 6.09 -10.65
N PRO A 111 -16.85 6.60 -9.42
CA PRO A 111 -16.98 8.03 -9.13
C PRO A 111 -16.00 8.88 -9.93
N GLY A 112 -16.42 10.06 -10.40
CA GLY A 112 -15.55 10.92 -11.22
C GLY A 112 -14.36 11.54 -10.49
N ASP A 113 -14.32 11.43 -9.16
CA ASP A 113 -13.21 11.80 -8.28
C ASP A 113 -12.33 10.58 -7.88
N PHE A 114 -12.63 9.38 -8.39
CA PHE A 114 -11.77 8.23 -8.23
C PHE A 114 -10.57 8.30 -9.19
N PRO A 115 -9.35 7.93 -8.75
CA PRO A 115 -8.97 7.61 -7.38
C PRO A 115 -8.71 8.89 -6.55
N SER A 116 -8.98 8.82 -5.25
CA SER A 116 -8.79 9.99 -4.36
C SER A 116 -7.31 10.32 -4.19
N VAL A 117 -6.94 11.55 -4.58
CA VAL A 117 -5.58 12.09 -4.43
C VAL A 117 -5.12 12.10 -2.98
N ASP A 118 -5.99 12.55 -2.07
CA ASP A 118 -5.66 12.65 -0.65
C ASP A 118 -5.32 11.28 -0.06
N ILE A 119 -6.10 10.24 -0.41
CA ILE A 119 -5.85 8.87 0.04
C ILE A 119 -4.55 8.33 -0.55
N MET A 120 -4.26 8.59 -1.83
CA MET A 120 -2.99 8.18 -2.43
C MET A 120 -1.80 8.86 -1.76
N CYS A 121 -1.91 10.14 -1.40
CA CYS A 121 -0.84 10.87 -0.69
C CYS A 121 -0.53 10.25 0.67
N LEU A 122 -1.52 9.70 1.39
CA LEU A 122 -1.29 9.02 2.67
C LEU A 122 -0.41 7.76 2.51
N TYR A 123 -0.47 7.08 1.36
CA TYR A 123 0.41 5.95 1.04
C TYR A 123 1.76 6.38 0.47
N LEU A 124 1.78 7.38 -0.41
CA LEU A 124 2.97 7.79 -1.16
C LEU A 124 3.87 8.77 -0.43
N SER A 125 3.33 9.51 0.53
CA SER A 125 4.04 10.53 1.30
C SER A 125 3.57 10.48 2.76
N PRO A 126 3.75 9.34 3.45
CA PRO A 126 3.34 9.22 4.83
C PRO A 126 4.09 10.22 5.71
N VAL A 127 3.41 10.72 6.74
CA VAL A 127 4.08 11.46 7.81
C VAL A 127 4.98 10.49 8.56
N THR A 128 6.27 10.78 8.59
CA THR A 128 7.28 9.99 9.29
C THR A 128 8.00 10.88 10.32
N THR A 129 8.82 10.28 11.17
CA THR A 129 9.67 11.02 12.12
C THR A 129 10.68 11.97 11.45
N TRP A 130 10.82 11.94 10.13
CA TRP A 130 11.66 12.87 9.35
C TRP A 130 10.85 13.97 8.64
N SER A 131 9.52 13.97 8.75
CA SER A 131 8.65 14.94 8.06
C SER A 131 8.77 16.36 8.64
N ASP A 132 9.22 16.52 9.89
CA ASP A 132 9.31 17.82 10.57
C ASP A 132 10.57 18.63 10.24
N GLY A 133 11.40 18.15 9.30
CA GLY A 133 12.58 18.89 8.80
C GLY A 133 13.73 19.03 9.81
N THR A 134 13.63 18.42 10.99
CA THR A 134 14.72 18.33 11.94
C THR A 134 15.78 17.37 11.40
N SER A 135 16.85 17.93 10.84
CA SER A 135 17.97 17.21 10.22
C SER A 135 18.87 16.45 11.21
N SER A 136 18.48 16.32 12.48
CA SER A 136 19.27 15.68 13.52
C SER A 136 18.60 14.44 14.10
N SER A 137 18.34 13.45 13.24
CA SER A 137 17.91 12.13 13.71
C SER A 137 18.99 11.14 13.32
N SER A 138 20.10 11.11 14.08
CA SER A 138 20.99 9.95 14.05
C SER A 138 20.12 8.72 14.30
N LEU A 139 20.20 7.70 13.45
CA LEU A 139 19.54 6.43 13.73
C LEU A 139 19.91 6.03 15.16
N PRO A 140 18.95 5.57 15.99
CA PRO A 140 19.28 5.10 17.32
C PRO A 140 20.41 4.08 17.18
N GLN A 141 21.50 4.28 17.93
CA GLN A 141 22.63 3.38 17.86
C GLN A 141 22.22 2.09 18.57
N PHE A 142 21.69 1.14 17.79
CA PHE A 142 21.39 -0.19 18.28
C PHE A 142 22.69 -0.96 18.35
N GLY A 143 23.19 -1.15 19.57
CA GLY A 143 24.32 -2.00 19.88
C GLY A 143 23.95 -2.95 21.02
N PRO A 144 24.72 -4.04 21.21
CA PRO A 144 24.56 -4.87 22.39
C PRO A 144 24.80 -4.01 23.63
N THR A 145 23.73 -3.76 24.38
CA THR A 145 23.75 -3.07 25.67
C THR A 145 23.39 -4.08 26.74
N GLN A 146 24.10 -4.08 27.86
CA GLN A 146 23.70 -4.90 28.99
C GLN A 146 22.44 -4.29 29.61
N PRO A 147 21.40 -5.11 29.89
CA PRO A 147 20.22 -4.60 30.60
C PRO A 147 20.60 -4.15 32.01
N ASP A 148 19.99 -3.06 32.48
CA ASP A 148 20.15 -2.62 33.87
C ASP A 148 19.40 -3.57 34.80
N LEU A 149 20.15 -4.52 35.38
CA LEU A 149 19.60 -5.54 36.28
C LEU A 149 19.04 -4.96 37.58
N MET A 150 19.60 -3.85 38.07
CA MET A 150 19.11 -3.22 39.30
C MET A 150 17.77 -2.55 39.05
N TYR A 151 17.65 -1.83 37.95
CA TYR A 151 16.37 -1.26 37.52
C TYR A 151 15.33 -2.34 37.27
N LEU A 152 15.70 -3.41 36.56
CA LEU A 152 14.80 -4.53 36.28
C LEU A 152 14.30 -5.19 37.57
N ALA A 153 15.19 -5.44 38.53
CA ALA A 153 14.82 -6.03 39.82
C ALA A 153 13.89 -5.11 40.63
N ALA A 154 14.14 -3.79 40.62
CA ALA A 154 13.27 -2.82 41.27
C ALA A 154 11.89 -2.77 40.62
N PHE A 155 11.83 -2.77 39.28
CA PHE A 155 10.59 -2.83 38.51
C PHE A 155 9.78 -4.09 38.82
N CYS A 156 10.41 -5.26 38.81
CA CYS A 156 9.75 -6.53 39.16
C CYS A 156 9.16 -6.50 40.57
N LYS A 157 9.89 -5.96 41.55
CA LYS A 157 9.41 -5.81 42.92
C LYS A 157 8.26 -4.80 43.08
N ALA A 158 8.08 -3.86 42.17
CA ALA A 158 7.04 -2.84 42.27
C ALA A 158 5.77 -3.21 41.48
N CYS A 159 5.93 -3.95 40.37
CA CYS A 159 4.85 -4.20 39.42
C CYS A 159 4.36 -5.65 39.39
N LEU A 160 5.11 -6.60 39.96
CA LEU A 160 4.79 -8.04 39.90
C LEU A 160 4.58 -8.68 41.28
N SER A 161 4.52 -7.88 42.35
CA SER A 161 4.22 -8.30 43.73
C SER A 161 2.88 -7.77 44.21
#